data_AF-A0A1C6VZ02-F1
#
_entry.id   AF-A0A1C6VZ02-F1
#
_cell.length_a   1.000
_cell.length_b   1.000
_cell.length_c   1.000
_cell.angle_alpha   90.00
_cell.angle_beta   90.00
_cell.angle_gamma   90.00
#
_symmetry.space_group_name_H-M   'P 1'
#
loop_
_entity.id
_entity.type
_entity.pdbx_description
1 polymer ?
#
loop_
_entity_poly.entity_id
_entity_poly.type
_entity_poly.pdbx_seq_one_letter_code
_entity_poly.pdbx_strand_id
1 'polypeptide(L)'
;MITRLLVLAGAVALAAGPTPAPSADPPAGIDATAVDAVVREYREATGLPGVAVAITRGTEVRHAAGYGHVPAGDPVTAHTPMAVASVSKSFTALAVMQLVEAGRVQLDGPVHRHLPEFTMADPRATAITVRQLLDQTSGMSDTTFPSFSRRQPSSLREAVAGMRTARLAASPGTRWEYHNPNFQVAARLVEVVSGLPFDEYLRTRVFAPLGMTDSHTLNVAAEMPPSARGHLMILGLAVALPEPPAFGNGSGGVLSSAHDMAAWLIAQGNQGRGPDGTAVVSPAGLAMLHRPSAVSGSYALGWFVEKTASGAPMITHSGDLFTSTAYQAMLPASGYGVAVMANTGLSHGHASALAERLVALIEGTPPPPAGMSLVVVDAVLLLLAVATAGLAGRGVLRSRHWAAGRAVRAWTLLRLLPLLAPPLLLTSIHRVVGWLYRGRDVAWIQVAYIYPTFMVLLVTATLGCATVLVARLVRLGRG
;
A
#
# COMPACT_ATOMS: atom_id res chain seq x y z
N MET A 1 11.38 -5.15 -1.27
CA MET A 1 12.42 -6.18 -1.01
C MET A 1 11.82 -7.59 -0.73
N ILE A 2 10.89 -8.04 -1.59
CA ILE A 2 10.43 -9.45 -1.72
C ILE A 2 10.33 -9.73 -3.23
N THR A 3 11.44 -9.50 -3.94
CA THR A 3 11.54 -9.79 -5.39
C THR A 3 12.94 -10.29 -5.73
N ARG A 4 13.50 -11.16 -4.90
CA ARG A 4 14.74 -11.87 -5.22
C ARG A 4 14.71 -13.28 -4.63
N LEU A 5 14.15 -14.21 -5.39
CA LEU A 5 14.43 -15.63 -5.25
C LEU A 5 14.49 -16.24 -6.67
N LEU A 6 15.64 -16.86 -6.96
CA LEU A 6 16.02 -17.66 -8.13
C LEU A 6 16.54 -16.89 -9.36
N VAL A 7 17.87 -16.80 -9.49
CA VAL A 7 18.68 -17.63 -10.39
C VAL A 7 20.16 -17.49 -9.98
N LEU A 8 20.80 -18.64 -9.75
CA LEU A 8 22.23 -18.79 -9.50
C LEU A 8 22.92 -19.00 -10.86
N ALA A 9 23.85 -18.11 -11.24
CA ALA A 9 24.88 -18.38 -12.24
C ALA A 9 26.06 -17.45 -11.98
N GLY A 10 27.22 -18.05 -11.70
CA GLY A 10 28.44 -17.34 -11.36
C GLY A 10 29.15 -16.74 -12.57
N ALA A 11 29.77 -15.59 -12.35
CA ALA A 11 30.94 -15.13 -13.09
C ALA A 11 31.81 -14.32 -12.12
N VAL A 12 33.05 -14.79 -11.93
CA VAL A 12 34.11 -14.06 -11.23
C VAL A 12 34.61 -12.97 -12.19
N ALA A 13 34.51 -11.71 -11.79
CA ALA A 13 35.13 -10.59 -12.49
C ALA A 13 35.96 -9.77 -11.49
N LEU A 14 37.22 -9.53 -11.83
CA LEU A 14 38.22 -8.85 -11.01
C LEU A 14 37.81 -7.41 -10.71
N ALA A 15 38.03 -6.99 -9.47
CA ALA A 15 37.79 -5.65 -8.97
C ALA A 15 38.83 -4.65 -9.49
N ALA A 16 38.38 -3.63 -10.22
CA ALA A 16 39.05 -2.34 -10.33
C ALA A 16 38.27 -1.33 -9.48
N GLY A 17 38.95 -0.67 -8.53
CA GLY A 17 38.32 0.25 -7.59
C GLY A 17 37.77 1.50 -8.28
N PRO A 18 36.65 2.08 -7.81
CA PRO A 18 36.09 3.29 -8.41
C PRO A 18 36.94 4.51 -8.03
N THR A 19 37.38 5.25 -9.04
CA THR A 19 37.87 6.62 -8.89
C THR A 19 36.71 7.54 -8.51
N PRO A 20 36.84 8.45 -7.53
CA PRO A 20 35.80 9.42 -7.22
C PRO A 20 35.64 10.38 -8.39
N ALA A 21 34.42 10.45 -8.94
CA ALA A 21 34.07 11.49 -9.91
C ALA A 21 33.96 12.85 -9.21
N PRO A 22 34.40 13.95 -9.86
CA PRO A 22 34.26 15.29 -9.30
C PRO A 22 32.78 15.67 -9.15
N SER A 23 32.44 16.29 -8.02
CA SER A 23 31.11 16.83 -7.75
C SER A 23 30.79 17.94 -8.75
N ALA A 24 29.93 17.65 -9.72
CA ALA A 24 29.32 18.67 -10.54
C ALA A 24 28.39 19.52 -9.67
N ASP A 25 28.39 20.84 -9.89
CA ASP A 25 27.35 21.73 -9.37
C ASP A 25 25.96 21.16 -9.71
N PRO A 26 24.96 21.31 -8.83
CA PRO A 26 23.62 20.79 -9.10
C PRO A 26 23.11 21.37 -10.43
N PRO A 27 22.60 20.52 -11.33
CA PRO A 27 22.14 20.96 -12.64
C PRO A 27 21.10 22.07 -12.50
N ALA A 28 21.02 22.93 -13.52
CA ALA A 28 19.91 23.87 -13.69
C ALA A 28 18.58 23.15 -13.36
N GLY A 29 17.70 23.82 -12.63
CA GLY A 29 16.48 23.21 -12.09
C GLY A 29 15.70 22.40 -13.12
N ILE A 30 15.04 21.33 -12.69
CA ILE A 30 14.35 20.41 -13.60
C ILE A 30 13.27 21.14 -14.39
N ASP A 31 13.30 20.93 -15.71
CA ASP A 31 12.30 21.44 -16.63
C ASP A 31 11.10 20.47 -16.72
N ALA A 32 9.90 21.04 -16.87
CA ALA A 32 8.65 20.29 -17.01
C ALA A 32 8.70 19.33 -18.22
N THR A 33 9.36 19.73 -19.32
CA THR A 33 9.54 18.87 -20.50
C THR A 33 10.29 17.57 -20.19
N ALA A 34 11.28 17.62 -19.29
CA ALA A 34 12.04 16.44 -18.88
C ALA A 34 11.19 15.51 -18.02
N VAL A 35 10.35 16.07 -17.15
CA VAL A 35 9.38 15.31 -16.35
C VAL A 35 8.36 14.62 -17.25
N ASP A 36 7.78 15.35 -18.20
CA ASP A 36 6.84 14.82 -19.19
C ASP A 36 7.42 13.64 -19.97
N ALA A 37 8.69 13.76 -20.39
CA ALA A 37 9.38 12.70 -21.10
C ALA A 37 9.52 11.43 -20.25
N VAL A 38 9.92 11.54 -18.98
CA VAL A 38 10.04 10.39 -18.06
C VAL A 38 8.69 9.73 -17.83
N VAL A 39 7.62 10.52 -17.61
CA VAL A 39 6.29 9.97 -17.37
C VAL A 39 5.75 9.26 -18.62
N ARG A 40 5.93 9.85 -19.80
CA ARG A 40 5.51 9.25 -21.07
C ARG A 40 6.25 7.94 -21.34
N GLU A 41 7.57 7.93 -21.25
CA GLU A 41 8.39 6.73 -21.44
C GLU A 41 7.95 5.61 -20.48
N TYR A 42 7.73 5.96 -19.21
CA TYR A 42 7.27 4.99 -18.22
C TYR A 42 5.90 4.41 -18.57
N ARG A 43 4.94 5.24 -18.98
CA ARG A 43 3.60 4.79 -19.38
C ARG A 43 3.65 3.89 -20.62
N GLU A 44 4.43 4.25 -21.62
CA GLU A 44 4.64 3.44 -22.83
C GLU A 44 5.25 2.07 -22.50
N ALA A 45 6.24 2.04 -21.60
CA ALA A 45 6.90 0.81 -21.21
C ALA A 45 6.05 -0.12 -20.33
N THR A 46 5.10 0.44 -19.56
CA THR A 46 4.37 -0.31 -18.52
C THR A 46 2.88 -0.50 -18.79
N GLY A 47 2.30 0.27 -19.72
CA GLY A 47 0.86 0.30 -19.94
C GLY A 47 0.06 1.03 -18.85
N LEU A 48 0.71 1.85 -18.02
CA LEU A 48 0.06 2.60 -16.93
C LEU A 48 -1.07 3.51 -17.47
N PRO A 49 -2.34 3.26 -17.12
CA PRO A 49 -3.49 3.95 -17.72
C PRO A 49 -3.55 5.43 -17.37
N GLY A 50 -3.48 5.75 -16.08
CA GLY A 50 -3.61 7.11 -15.56
C GLY A 50 -2.68 7.38 -14.38
N VAL A 51 -2.08 8.56 -14.37
CA VAL A 51 -1.15 8.99 -13.32
C VAL A 51 -1.18 10.51 -13.17
N ALA A 52 -1.07 10.97 -11.93
CA ALA A 52 -0.89 12.38 -11.59
C ALA A 52 0.44 12.57 -10.85
N VAL A 53 1.20 13.60 -11.22
CA VAL A 53 2.55 13.87 -10.74
C VAL A 53 2.67 15.31 -10.28
N ALA A 54 3.26 15.51 -9.09
CA ALA A 54 3.64 16.81 -8.56
C ALA A 54 5.13 16.82 -8.22
N ILE A 55 5.84 17.88 -8.63
CA ILE A 55 7.24 18.14 -8.27
C ILE A 55 7.36 19.59 -7.81
N THR A 56 7.99 19.79 -6.67
CA THR A 56 8.24 21.10 -6.07
C THR A 56 9.72 21.29 -5.79
N ARG A 57 10.17 22.54 -5.70
CA ARG A 57 11.50 22.90 -5.19
C ARG A 57 11.38 24.13 -4.30
N GLY A 58 11.61 23.97 -3.00
CA GLY A 58 11.27 25.01 -2.03
C GLY A 58 9.77 25.31 -2.08
N THR A 59 9.41 26.58 -2.33
CA THR A 59 8.01 27.03 -2.46
C THR A 59 7.48 27.02 -3.89
N GLU A 60 8.30 26.65 -4.87
CA GLU A 60 7.94 26.68 -6.28
C GLU A 60 7.41 25.33 -6.77
N VAL A 61 6.29 25.34 -7.48
CA VAL A 61 5.80 24.17 -8.23
C VAL A 61 6.57 24.08 -9.54
N ARG A 62 7.39 23.02 -9.68
CA ARG A 62 8.17 22.75 -10.89
C ARG A 62 7.37 21.95 -11.92
N HIS A 63 6.45 21.12 -11.44
CA HIS A 63 5.57 20.33 -12.29
C HIS A 63 4.32 19.92 -11.50
N ALA A 64 3.15 20.01 -12.12
CA ALA A 64 1.90 19.45 -11.60
C ALA A 64 1.00 19.10 -12.78
N ALA A 65 0.90 17.82 -13.12
CA ALA A 65 0.15 17.37 -14.27
C ALA A 65 -0.49 15.99 -14.06
N GLY A 66 -1.48 15.72 -14.90
CA GLY A 66 -2.10 14.41 -15.05
C GLY A 66 -1.86 13.87 -16.45
N TYR A 67 -1.80 12.54 -16.57
CA TYR A 67 -1.55 11.84 -17.81
C TYR A 67 -2.49 10.65 -17.94
N GLY A 68 -2.98 10.41 -19.15
CA GLY A 68 -3.84 9.28 -19.44
C GLY A 68 -5.25 9.47 -18.90
N HIS A 69 -5.90 8.38 -18.48
CA HIS A 69 -7.34 8.38 -18.20
C HIS A 69 -7.70 7.60 -16.93
N VAL A 70 -8.79 8.02 -16.28
CA VAL A 70 -9.46 7.24 -15.23
C VAL A 70 -10.32 6.14 -15.88
N PRO A 71 -10.80 5.11 -15.12
CA PRO A 71 -11.64 4.06 -15.68
C PRO A 71 -12.90 4.54 -16.42
N ALA A 72 -13.43 5.71 -16.03
CA ALA A 72 -14.58 6.33 -16.69
C ALA A 72 -14.27 6.92 -18.08
N GLY A 73 -12.99 6.99 -18.48
CA GLY A 73 -12.54 7.53 -19.76
C GLY A 73 -12.08 8.99 -19.70
N ASP A 74 -12.45 9.74 -18.65
CA ASP A 74 -12.04 11.13 -18.48
C ASP A 74 -10.51 11.24 -18.35
N PRO A 75 -9.90 12.30 -18.90
CA PRO A 75 -8.47 12.53 -18.76
C PRO A 75 -8.08 12.77 -17.30
N VAL A 76 -6.95 12.22 -16.88
CA VAL A 76 -6.32 12.62 -15.62
C VAL A 76 -5.68 13.98 -15.84
N THR A 77 -5.97 14.92 -14.96
CA THR A 77 -5.45 16.29 -14.97
C THR A 77 -4.72 16.59 -13.66
N ALA A 78 -4.12 17.77 -13.54
CA ALA A 78 -3.52 18.22 -12.28
C ALA A 78 -4.52 18.29 -11.11
N HIS A 79 -5.83 18.41 -11.41
CA HIS A 79 -6.92 18.55 -10.44
C HIS A 79 -7.76 17.29 -10.26
N THR A 80 -7.43 16.19 -10.94
CA THR A 80 -8.21 14.94 -10.81
C THR A 80 -7.98 14.32 -9.42
N PRO A 81 -9.02 14.14 -8.58
CA PRO A 81 -8.86 13.51 -7.28
C PRO A 81 -8.58 12.01 -7.43
N MET A 82 -7.46 11.56 -6.88
CA MET A 82 -6.98 10.18 -6.88
C MET A 82 -6.68 9.73 -5.44
N ALA A 83 -6.74 8.43 -5.18
CA ALA A 83 -6.44 7.88 -3.87
C ALA A 83 -4.94 7.99 -3.54
N VAL A 84 -4.61 8.60 -2.40
CA VAL A 84 -3.23 8.63 -1.89
C VAL A 84 -2.93 7.46 -0.94
N ALA A 85 -3.95 6.65 -0.61
CA ALA A 85 -3.80 5.44 0.18
C ALA A 85 -3.04 5.75 1.48
N SER A 86 -2.06 4.93 1.87
CA SER A 86 -1.34 5.09 3.14
C SER A 86 -0.54 6.39 3.30
N VAL A 87 -0.34 7.19 2.26
CA VAL A 87 0.11 8.59 2.39
C VAL A 87 -0.83 9.39 3.31
N SER A 88 -2.11 9.01 3.41
CA SER A 88 -3.08 9.54 4.38
C SER A 88 -2.55 9.64 5.82
N LYS A 89 -1.65 8.73 6.21
CA LYS A 89 -1.05 8.69 7.56
C LYS A 89 -0.28 9.95 7.90
N SER A 90 0.41 10.56 6.94
CA SER A 90 1.13 11.81 7.20
C SER A 90 0.19 12.98 7.47
N PHE A 91 -0.99 13.00 6.84
CA PHE A 91 -2.05 13.97 7.14
C PHE A 91 -2.62 13.78 8.55
N THR A 92 -2.92 12.53 8.94
CA THR A 92 -3.37 12.20 10.29
C THR A 92 -2.32 12.57 11.35
N ALA A 93 -1.04 12.30 11.10
CA ALA A 93 0.03 12.67 12.01
C ALA A 93 0.14 14.19 12.20
N LEU A 94 0.01 14.96 11.12
CA LEU A 94 -0.02 16.42 11.19
C LEU A 94 -1.23 16.93 11.98
N ALA A 95 -2.42 16.37 11.76
CA ALA A 95 -3.62 16.72 12.53
C ALA A 95 -3.45 16.46 14.04
N VAL A 96 -2.82 15.34 14.42
CA VAL A 96 -2.47 15.09 15.82
C VAL A 96 -1.45 16.10 16.33
N MET A 97 -0.42 16.43 15.53
CA MET A 97 0.59 17.41 15.92
C MET A 97 -0.01 18.80 16.16
N GLN A 98 -0.98 19.24 15.35
CA GLN A 98 -1.72 20.49 15.59
C GLN A 98 -2.38 20.51 16.97
N LEU A 99 -2.96 19.38 17.42
CA LEU A 99 -3.55 19.27 18.75
C LEU A 99 -2.49 19.21 19.87
N VAL A 100 -1.30 18.68 19.59
CA VAL A 100 -0.16 18.69 20.51
C VAL A 100 0.36 20.12 20.69
N GLU A 101 0.55 20.87 19.61
CA GLU A 101 0.99 22.28 19.65
C GLU A 101 -0.03 23.18 20.34
N ALA A 102 -1.33 22.87 20.21
CA ALA A 102 -2.39 23.54 20.96
C ALA A 102 -2.47 23.13 22.44
N GLY A 103 -1.59 22.25 22.94
CA GLY A 103 -1.57 21.77 24.32
C GLY A 103 -2.75 20.86 24.69
N ARG A 104 -3.50 20.38 23.70
CA ARG A 104 -4.74 19.58 23.90
C ARG A 104 -4.46 18.08 23.95
N VAL A 105 -3.33 17.64 23.37
CA VAL A 105 -2.86 16.26 23.35
C VAL A 105 -1.42 16.20 23.83
N GLN A 106 -1.09 15.21 24.64
CA GLN A 106 0.28 14.93 25.04
C GLN A 106 0.84 13.82 24.15
N LEU A 107 1.85 14.13 23.33
CA LEU A 107 2.40 13.17 22.37
C LEU A 107 2.95 11.91 23.07
N ASP A 108 3.66 12.09 24.19
CA ASP A 108 4.20 11.01 25.01
C ASP A 108 3.25 10.56 26.13
N GLY A 109 2.03 11.10 26.16
CA GLY A 109 0.99 10.73 27.11
C GLY A 109 0.16 9.52 26.64
N PRO A 110 -0.48 8.78 27.56
CA PRO A 110 -1.36 7.67 27.21
C PRO A 110 -2.57 8.12 26.39
N VAL A 111 -2.88 7.40 25.31
CA VAL A 111 -4.05 7.64 24.44
C VAL A 111 -5.34 7.58 25.25
N HIS A 112 -5.42 6.64 26.20
CA HIS A 112 -6.57 6.42 27.05
C HIS A 112 -6.99 7.66 27.86
N ARG A 113 -6.07 8.60 28.14
CA ARG A 113 -6.40 9.87 28.83
C ARG A 113 -7.39 10.72 28.04
N HIS A 114 -7.31 10.68 26.72
CA HIS A 114 -8.12 11.47 25.80
C HIS A 114 -9.22 10.65 25.13
N LEU A 115 -9.02 9.34 25.02
CA LEU A 115 -9.93 8.42 24.36
C LEU A 115 -10.21 7.19 25.26
N PRO A 116 -10.96 7.34 26.37
CA PRO A 116 -11.25 6.24 27.29
C PRO A 116 -12.08 5.11 26.67
N GLU A 117 -12.76 5.38 25.55
CA GLU A 117 -13.47 4.35 24.78
C GLU A 117 -12.52 3.40 24.01
N PHE A 118 -11.25 3.78 23.82
CA PHE A 118 -10.22 2.89 23.29
C PHE A 118 -9.81 1.89 24.36
N THR A 119 -10.38 0.70 24.23
CA THR A 119 -10.22 -0.42 25.16
C THR A 119 -9.85 -1.66 24.36
N MET A 120 -9.04 -2.53 24.96
CA MET A 120 -8.60 -3.81 24.39
C MET A 120 -8.69 -4.88 25.49
N ALA A 121 -8.68 -6.15 25.10
CA ALA A 121 -8.67 -7.26 26.06
C ALA A 121 -7.34 -7.40 26.81
N ASP A 122 -6.31 -6.68 26.38
CA ASP A 122 -4.99 -6.64 27.00
C ASP A 122 -4.82 -5.35 27.83
N PRO A 123 -4.62 -5.45 29.15
CA PRO A 123 -4.53 -4.27 30.02
C PRO A 123 -3.33 -3.36 29.70
N ARG A 124 -2.28 -3.90 29.05
CA ARG A 124 -1.12 -3.11 28.60
C ARG A 124 -1.50 -2.02 27.60
N ALA A 125 -2.64 -2.16 26.92
CA ALA A 125 -3.12 -1.16 25.96
C ALA A 125 -3.36 0.23 26.59
N THR A 126 -3.65 0.28 27.89
CA THR A 126 -3.80 1.55 28.62
C THR A 126 -2.51 2.38 28.68
N ALA A 127 -1.34 1.75 28.48
CA ALA A 127 -0.04 2.41 28.44
C ALA A 127 0.38 2.86 27.03
N ILE A 128 -0.39 2.57 25.99
CA ILE A 128 -0.08 3.02 24.62
C ILE A 128 -0.12 4.55 24.59
N THR A 129 0.98 5.17 24.15
CA THR A 129 1.07 6.62 23.99
C THR A 129 0.62 7.07 22.60
N VAL A 130 0.31 8.35 22.45
CA VAL A 130 -0.06 8.92 21.15
C VAL A 130 1.09 8.78 20.14
N ARG A 131 2.34 8.98 20.57
CA ARG A 131 3.54 8.75 19.76
C ARG A 131 3.59 7.32 19.23
N GLN A 132 3.33 6.34 20.11
CA GLN A 132 3.41 4.92 19.77
C GLN A 132 2.36 4.48 18.73
N LEU A 133 1.25 5.20 18.62
CA LEU A 133 0.33 5.04 17.48
C LEU A 133 0.98 5.54 16.18
N LEU A 134 1.48 6.77 16.19
CA LEU A 134 1.99 7.45 15.00
C LEU A 134 3.30 6.86 14.47
N ASP A 135 4.16 6.33 15.34
CA ASP A 135 5.41 5.67 14.95
C ASP A 135 5.30 4.14 14.81
N GLN A 136 4.09 3.58 14.90
CA GLN A 136 3.79 2.16 14.73
C GLN A 136 4.51 1.25 15.77
N THR A 137 4.68 1.72 17.01
CA THR A 137 5.30 0.95 18.10
C THR A 137 4.34 0.59 19.23
N SER A 138 3.02 0.72 19.04
CA SER A 138 1.99 0.42 20.06
C SER A 138 1.92 -1.05 20.50
N GLY A 139 2.47 -1.97 19.71
CA GLY A 139 2.33 -3.41 19.91
C GLY A 139 1.03 -4.00 19.35
N MET A 140 0.16 -3.18 18.74
CA MET A 140 -0.98 -3.67 17.95
C MET A 140 -0.49 -4.33 16.65
N SER A 141 -1.21 -5.34 16.16
CA SER A 141 -0.72 -6.21 15.10
C SER A 141 -1.86 -6.89 14.34
N ASP A 142 -1.67 -7.08 13.04
CA ASP A 142 -2.55 -7.89 12.19
C ASP A 142 -2.67 -9.34 12.67
N THR A 143 -1.64 -9.87 13.34
CA THR A 143 -1.63 -11.26 13.86
C THR A 143 -2.58 -11.48 15.04
N THR A 144 -2.89 -10.42 15.77
CA THR A 144 -3.76 -10.43 16.96
C THR A 144 -5.10 -9.73 16.70
N PHE A 145 -5.14 -8.87 15.69
CA PHE A 145 -6.34 -8.19 15.21
C PHE A 145 -6.31 -8.06 13.68
N PRO A 146 -6.76 -9.08 12.93
CA PRO A 146 -6.75 -9.07 11.47
C PRO A 146 -7.87 -8.15 10.93
N SER A 147 -7.59 -6.85 10.77
CA SER A 147 -8.62 -5.84 10.50
C SER A 147 -9.31 -5.97 9.14
N PHE A 148 -8.63 -6.47 8.12
CA PHE A 148 -9.19 -6.66 6.77
C PHE A 148 -10.03 -7.93 6.64
N SER A 149 -9.66 -9.00 7.36
CA SER A 149 -10.42 -10.26 7.37
C SER A 149 -11.67 -10.21 8.27
N ARG A 150 -11.86 -9.11 9.01
CA ARG A 150 -13.04 -8.87 9.86
C ARG A 150 -14.11 -8.05 9.12
N ARG A 151 -15.30 -7.97 9.71
CA ARG A 151 -16.34 -7.04 9.25
C ARG A 151 -15.77 -5.63 9.26
N GLN A 152 -15.81 -4.97 8.11
CA GLN A 152 -15.31 -3.60 7.98
C GLN A 152 -16.23 -2.62 8.75
N PRO A 153 -15.65 -1.72 9.56
CA PRO A 153 -16.41 -0.65 10.20
C PRO A 153 -16.83 0.41 9.16
N SER A 154 -17.81 1.22 9.55
CA SER A 154 -18.30 2.36 8.76
C SER A 154 -17.81 3.72 9.29
N SER A 155 -17.24 3.74 10.49
CA SER A 155 -16.74 4.97 11.14
C SER A 155 -15.52 4.69 12.03
N LEU A 156 -14.78 5.74 12.36
CA LEU A 156 -13.65 5.68 13.30
C LEU A 156 -14.07 5.20 14.69
N ARG A 157 -15.27 5.57 15.15
CA ARG A 157 -15.84 5.07 16.41
C ARG A 157 -16.04 3.55 16.38
N GLU A 158 -16.62 3.02 15.31
CA GLU A 158 -16.80 1.58 15.15
C GLU A 158 -15.46 0.84 15.01
N ALA A 159 -14.49 1.42 14.29
CA ALA A 159 -13.16 0.87 14.16
C ALA A 159 -12.48 0.73 15.54
N VAL A 160 -12.54 1.77 16.36
CA VAL A 160 -11.99 1.76 17.73
C VAL A 160 -12.74 0.78 18.63
N ALA A 161 -14.08 0.77 18.58
CA ALA A 161 -14.88 -0.16 19.37
C ALA A 161 -14.64 -1.63 19.00
N GLY A 162 -14.32 -1.91 17.73
CA GLY A 162 -14.02 -3.26 17.24
C GLY A 162 -12.78 -3.90 17.86
N MET A 163 -11.85 -3.10 18.40
CA MET A 163 -10.61 -3.58 19.02
C MET A 163 -10.78 -4.02 20.49
N ARG A 164 -11.98 -3.90 21.08
CA ARG A 164 -12.26 -4.32 22.46
C ARG A 164 -11.84 -5.75 22.79
N THR A 165 -11.85 -6.64 21.81
CA THR A 165 -11.48 -8.05 21.97
C THR A 165 -10.04 -8.36 21.53
N ALA A 166 -9.32 -7.37 21.01
CA ALA A 166 -7.94 -7.53 20.55
C ALA A 166 -6.95 -7.61 21.70
N ARG A 167 -5.81 -8.26 21.46
CA ARG A 167 -4.65 -8.32 22.36
C ARG A 167 -3.43 -7.70 21.67
N LEU A 168 -2.40 -7.35 22.43
CA LEU A 168 -1.15 -6.84 21.84
C LEU A 168 -0.20 -7.99 21.49
N ALA A 169 0.50 -7.89 20.37
CA ALA A 169 1.54 -8.82 19.95
C ALA A 169 2.93 -8.48 20.51
N ALA A 170 3.10 -7.29 21.09
CA ALA A 170 4.28 -6.83 21.81
C ALA A 170 3.89 -5.87 22.94
N SER A 171 4.80 -5.60 23.87
CA SER A 171 4.58 -4.50 24.82
C SER A 171 4.72 -3.15 24.09
N PRO A 172 3.91 -2.13 24.43
CA PRO A 172 4.00 -0.81 23.81
C PRO A 172 5.42 -0.23 23.89
N GLY A 173 5.90 0.35 22.79
CA GLY A 173 7.23 0.94 22.66
C GLY A 173 8.39 -0.03 22.48
N THR A 174 8.14 -1.35 22.37
CA THR A 174 9.24 -2.35 22.31
C THR A 174 9.53 -2.90 20.91
N ARG A 175 8.59 -2.78 19.98
CA ARG A 175 8.72 -3.32 18.62
C ARG A 175 7.99 -2.44 17.62
N TRP A 176 8.62 -2.17 16.49
CA TRP A 176 7.97 -1.55 15.34
C TRP A 176 7.17 -2.59 14.57
N GLU A 177 5.90 -2.31 14.31
CA GLU A 177 5.03 -3.15 13.50
C GLU A 177 3.95 -2.31 12.81
N TYR A 178 3.97 -2.31 11.48
CA TYR A 178 3.01 -1.54 10.70
C TYR A 178 1.60 -2.14 10.82
N HIS A 179 0.66 -1.35 11.34
CA HIS A 179 -0.73 -1.75 11.53
C HIS A 179 -1.67 -0.56 11.28
N ASN A 180 -2.62 -0.70 10.35
CA ASN A 180 -3.53 0.40 9.96
C ASN A 180 -4.37 0.93 11.14
N PRO A 181 -4.90 0.08 12.04
CA PRO A 181 -5.63 0.54 13.22
C PRO A 181 -4.90 1.53 14.13
N ASN A 182 -3.55 1.57 14.15
CA ASN A 182 -2.83 2.63 14.87
C ASN A 182 -3.30 4.04 14.45
N PHE A 183 -3.41 4.25 13.15
CA PHE A 183 -3.81 5.54 12.57
C PHE A 183 -5.32 5.77 12.61
N GLN A 184 -6.12 4.71 12.68
CA GLN A 184 -7.56 4.82 12.93
C GLN A 184 -7.83 5.29 14.36
N VAL A 185 -7.08 4.80 15.34
CA VAL A 185 -7.13 5.32 16.72
C VAL A 185 -6.66 6.77 16.77
N ALA A 186 -5.56 7.11 16.08
CA ALA A 186 -5.05 8.48 16.03
C ALA A 186 -6.06 9.46 15.40
N ALA A 187 -6.74 9.07 14.32
CA ALA A 187 -7.81 9.88 13.73
C ALA A 187 -9.03 9.99 14.66
N ARG A 188 -9.41 8.90 15.36
CA ARG A 188 -10.49 8.95 16.36
C ARG A 188 -10.15 9.88 17.53
N LEU A 189 -8.89 9.90 17.96
CA LEU A 189 -8.39 10.85 18.96
C LEU A 189 -8.59 12.30 18.48
N VAL A 190 -8.31 12.60 17.21
CA VAL A 190 -8.57 13.92 16.63
C VAL A 190 -10.06 14.26 16.69
N GLU A 191 -10.97 13.33 16.36
CA GLU A 191 -12.41 13.60 16.45
C GLU A 191 -12.85 13.95 17.87
N VAL A 192 -12.45 13.13 18.85
CA VAL A 192 -12.88 13.28 20.24
C VAL A 192 -12.29 14.54 20.87
N VAL A 193 -11.02 14.82 20.63
CA VAL A 193 -10.38 16.00 21.19
C VAL A 193 -10.86 17.26 20.48
N SER A 194 -10.94 17.27 19.16
CA SER A 194 -11.32 18.49 18.43
C SER A 194 -12.81 18.82 18.52
N GLY A 195 -13.68 17.81 18.67
CA GLY A 195 -15.13 17.94 18.57
C GLY A 195 -15.66 17.95 17.13
N LEU A 196 -14.80 17.76 16.12
CA LEU A 196 -15.16 17.73 14.71
C LEU A 196 -15.06 16.31 14.14
N PRO A 197 -15.91 15.92 13.17
CA PRO A 197 -15.64 14.79 12.30
C PRO A 197 -14.24 14.88 11.68
N PHE A 198 -13.55 13.75 11.48
CA PHE A 198 -12.15 13.77 11.06
C PHE A 198 -11.96 14.38 9.66
N ASP A 199 -12.87 14.11 8.73
CA ASP A 199 -12.90 14.70 7.39
C ASP A 199 -13.07 16.22 7.46
N GLU A 200 -13.94 16.72 8.34
CA GLU A 200 -14.12 18.15 8.57
C GLU A 200 -12.88 18.80 9.21
N TYR A 201 -12.23 18.10 10.16
CA TYR A 201 -10.99 18.58 10.75
C TYR A 201 -9.90 18.75 9.68
N LEU A 202 -9.65 17.71 8.86
CA LEU A 202 -8.67 17.80 7.78
C LEU A 202 -9.03 18.91 6.78
N ARG A 203 -10.29 18.99 6.36
CA ARG A 203 -10.78 20.04 5.45
C ARG A 203 -10.49 21.44 6.00
N THR A 204 -10.80 21.71 7.26
CA THR A 204 -10.75 23.05 7.84
C THR A 204 -9.40 23.44 8.43
N ARG A 205 -8.60 22.48 8.88
CA ARG A 205 -7.33 22.73 9.58
C ARG A 205 -6.09 22.39 8.77
N VAL A 206 -6.23 21.62 7.69
CA VAL A 206 -5.11 21.19 6.84
C VAL A 206 -5.34 21.58 5.38
N PHE A 207 -6.40 21.08 4.76
CA PHE A 207 -6.59 21.23 3.32
C PHE A 207 -6.88 22.68 2.91
N ALA A 208 -7.91 23.31 3.48
CA ALA A 208 -8.27 24.68 3.13
C ALA A 208 -7.15 25.70 3.42
N PRO A 209 -6.45 25.66 4.58
CA PRO A 209 -5.31 26.54 4.83
C PRO A 209 -4.13 26.36 3.87
N LEU A 210 -4.01 25.19 3.23
CA LEU A 210 -2.97 24.93 2.22
C LEU A 210 -3.47 25.15 0.78
N GLY A 211 -4.74 25.53 0.58
CA GLY A 211 -5.33 25.64 -0.75
C GLY A 211 -5.56 24.30 -1.45
N MET A 212 -5.66 23.19 -0.70
CA MET A 212 -5.89 21.85 -1.22
C MET A 212 -7.40 21.62 -1.47
N THR A 213 -7.94 22.17 -2.55
CA THR A 213 -9.39 22.22 -2.82
C THR A 213 -9.97 20.93 -3.39
N ASP A 214 -9.14 20.05 -3.94
CA ASP A 214 -9.53 18.77 -4.52
C ASP A 214 -9.48 17.63 -3.47
N SER A 215 -8.90 17.92 -2.31
CA SER A 215 -8.60 16.95 -1.26
C SER A 215 -9.76 16.74 -0.29
N HIS A 216 -10.07 15.46 -0.04
CA HIS A 216 -11.10 15.04 0.91
C HIS A 216 -10.78 13.65 1.46
N THR A 217 -11.53 13.20 2.47
CA THR A 217 -11.31 11.90 3.12
C THR A 217 -12.56 11.04 3.04
N LEU A 218 -12.37 9.76 2.75
CA LEU A 218 -13.41 8.74 2.71
C LEU A 218 -13.35 7.84 3.94
N ASN A 219 -14.51 7.31 4.35
CA ASN A 219 -14.59 6.26 5.35
C ASN A 219 -14.32 4.89 4.75
N VAL A 220 -15.02 4.55 3.67
CA VAL A 220 -15.00 3.21 3.09
C VAL A 220 -14.72 3.23 1.59
N ALA A 221 -14.09 2.17 1.08
CA ALA A 221 -13.74 2.04 -0.34
C ALA A 221 -14.95 2.23 -1.30
N ALA A 222 -16.16 1.88 -0.85
CA ALA A 222 -17.39 2.04 -1.64
C ALA A 222 -17.75 3.50 -1.93
N GLU A 223 -17.21 4.47 -1.17
CA GLU A 223 -17.43 5.91 -1.37
C GLU A 223 -16.52 6.50 -2.46
N MET A 224 -15.61 5.70 -3.05
CA MET A 224 -14.68 6.20 -4.06
C MET A 224 -15.41 6.74 -5.30
N PRO A 225 -15.20 8.03 -5.66
CA PRO A 225 -15.76 8.60 -6.88
C PRO A 225 -15.13 7.97 -8.13
N PRO A 226 -15.77 8.09 -9.31
CA PRO A 226 -15.22 7.57 -10.56
C PRO A 226 -13.77 7.99 -10.85
N SER A 227 -13.37 9.20 -10.45
CA SER A 227 -12.00 9.72 -10.64
C SER A 227 -10.93 8.97 -9.84
N ALA A 228 -11.31 8.39 -8.70
CA ALA A 228 -10.38 7.71 -7.78
C ALA A 228 -10.40 6.18 -7.91
N ARG A 229 -11.26 5.64 -8.79
CA ARG A 229 -11.25 4.22 -9.16
C ARG A 229 -10.01 3.91 -9.98
N GLY A 230 -9.60 2.64 -9.97
CA GLY A 230 -8.41 2.21 -10.70
C GLY A 230 -8.54 0.87 -11.37
N HIS A 231 -7.39 0.27 -11.63
CA HIS A 231 -7.25 -0.91 -12.46
C HIS A 231 -6.40 -1.98 -11.76
N LEU A 232 -6.71 -3.23 -12.09
CA LEU A 232 -5.74 -4.31 -12.04
C LEU A 232 -5.06 -4.40 -13.40
N MET A 233 -3.78 -4.74 -13.41
CA MET A 233 -3.09 -5.09 -14.65
C MET A 233 -3.07 -6.62 -14.77
N ILE A 234 -3.57 -7.14 -15.89
CA ILE A 234 -3.65 -8.57 -16.21
C ILE A 234 -3.16 -8.74 -17.65
N LEU A 235 -2.11 -9.53 -17.87
CA LEU A 235 -1.46 -9.66 -19.18
C LEU A 235 -1.06 -8.31 -19.78
N GLY A 236 -0.68 -7.34 -18.93
CA GLY A 236 -0.34 -5.98 -19.35
C GLY A 236 -1.55 -5.13 -19.76
N LEU A 237 -2.76 -5.67 -19.66
CA LEU A 237 -4.00 -4.94 -19.92
C LEU A 237 -4.57 -4.40 -18.61
N ALA A 238 -4.99 -3.15 -18.63
CA ALA A 238 -5.67 -2.53 -17.51
C ALA A 238 -7.15 -2.94 -17.47
N VAL A 239 -7.54 -3.61 -16.39
CA VAL A 239 -8.91 -4.06 -16.13
C VAL A 239 -9.48 -3.21 -15.00
N ALA A 240 -10.46 -2.38 -15.32
CA ALA A 240 -11.16 -1.53 -14.36
C ALA A 240 -11.93 -2.40 -13.36
N LEU A 241 -11.67 -2.19 -12.07
CA LEU A 241 -12.33 -2.90 -10.98
C LEU A 241 -12.54 -1.95 -9.79
N PRO A 242 -13.60 -2.15 -8.99
CA PRO A 242 -13.73 -1.42 -7.73
C PRO A 242 -12.68 -1.91 -6.73
N GLU A 243 -12.21 -0.99 -5.89
CA GLU A 243 -11.41 -1.33 -4.71
C GLU A 243 -12.21 -2.29 -3.81
N PRO A 244 -11.60 -3.39 -3.30
CA PRO A 244 -12.29 -4.31 -2.42
C PRO A 244 -12.75 -3.60 -1.12
N PRO A 245 -13.81 -4.08 -0.46
CA PRO A 245 -14.31 -3.47 0.75
C PRO A 245 -13.24 -3.34 1.83
N ALA A 246 -12.99 -2.10 2.25
CA ALA A 246 -12.04 -1.76 3.31
C ALA A 246 -12.45 -0.45 3.98
N PHE A 247 -12.14 -0.32 5.27
CA PHE A 247 -12.22 0.95 5.99
C PHE A 247 -10.90 1.71 5.90
N GLY A 248 -10.95 2.93 5.35
CA GLY A 248 -9.80 3.75 5.02
C GLY A 248 -9.54 4.91 5.97
N ASN A 249 -10.54 5.43 6.68
CA ASN A 249 -10.40 6.69 7.42
C ASN A 249 -9.19 6.68 8.39
N GLY A 250 -8.47 7.80 8.48
CA GLY A 250 -7.26 7.99 9.28
C GLY A 250 -6.01 7.28 8.76
N SER A 251 -6.14 6.18 8.02
CA SER A 251 -5.02 5.32 7.62
C SER A 251 -4.77 5.24 6.12
N GLY A 252 -5.78 5.49 5.29
CA GLY A 252 -5.74 5.27 3.85
C GLY A 252 -6.82 5.98 3.02
N GLY A 253 -7.69 6.78 3.64
CA GLY A 253 -8.91 7.31 3.02
C GLY A 253 -8.79 8.66 2.32
N VAL A 254 -7.63 9.32 2.35
CA VAL A 254 -7.46 10.62 1.68
C VAL A 254 -7.43 10.43 0.17
N LEU A 255 -8.21 11.26 -0.53
CA LEU A 255 -8.08 11.54 -1.96
C LEU A 255 -7.45 12.92 -2.12
N SER A 256 -6.59 13.08 -3.13
CA SER A 256 -5.91 14.33 -3.45
C SER A 256 -5.66 14.44 -4.95
N SER A 257 -5.28 15.63 -5.42
CA SER A 257 -4.83 15.88 -6.79
C SER A 257 -3.33 16.18 -6.83
N ALA A 258 -2.73 16.26 -8.02
CA ALA A 258 -1.32 16.69 -8.15
C ALA A 258 -1.14 18.14 -7.72
N HIS A 259 -2.10 19.01 -8.04
CA HIS A 259 -2.14 20.39 -7.57
C HIS A 259 -2.08 20.46 -6.04
N ASP A 260 -2.96 19.72 -5.36
CA ASP A 260 -3.04 19.73 -3.90
C ASP A 260 -1.82 19.09 -3.25
N MET A 261 -1.31 17.99 -3.82
CA MET A 261 -0.09 17.38 -3.34
C MET A 261 1.13 18.30 -3.49
N ALA A 262 1.16 19.19 -4.49
CA ALA A 262 2.21 20.20 -4.58
C ALA A 262 2.17 21.16 -3.37
N ALA A 263 0.99 21.64 -2.99
CA ALA A 263 0.82 22.50 -1.81
C ALA A 263 1.20 21.76 -0.51
N TRP A 264 0.83 20.48 -0.40
CA TRP A 264 1.25 19.62 0.70
C TRP A 264 2.77 19.47 0.78
N LEU A 265 3.44 19.14 -0.33
CA LEU A 265 4.90 19.00 -0.38
C LEU A 265 5.61 20.31 -0.02
N ILE A 266 5.11 21.46 -0.49
CA ILE A 266 5.62 22.77 -0.08
C ILE A 266 5.53 22.92 1.43
N ALA A 267 4.38 22.65 2.05
CA ALA A 267 4.25 22.71 3.50
C ALA A 267 5.24 21.80 4.24
N GLN A 268 5.46 20.58 3.73
CA GLN A 268 6.44 19.64 4.29
C GLN A 268 7.91 20.06 4.07
N GLY A 269 8.21 20.82 3.01
CA GLY A 269 9.55 21.34 2.71
C GLY A 269 9.84 22.74 3.24
N ASN A 270 8.81 23.49 3.62
CA ASN A 270 8.86 24.90 3.96
C ASN A 270 8.44 25.16 5.42
N GLN A 271 8.98 24.36 6.34
CA GLN A 271 8.81 24.54 7.79
C GLN A 271 7.34 24.59 8.26
N GLY A 272 6.45 23.85 7.57
CA GLY A 272 5.03 23.77 7.90
C GLY A 272 4.18 24.88 7.27
N ARG A 273 4.72 25.65 6.33
CA ARG A 273 4.02 26.75 5.63
C ARG A 273 3.65 26.39 4.20
N GLY A 274 2.39 26.58 3.86
CA GLY A 274 1.87 26.40 2.51
C GLY A 274 2.41 27.42 1.51
N PRO A 275 1.94 27.34 0.24
CA PRO A 275 2.41 28.21 -0.84
C PRO A 275 2.22 29.71 -0.58
N ASP A 276 1.18 30.10 0.14
CA ASP A 276 0.87 31.48 0.53
C ASP A 276 1.55 31.92 1.84
N GLY A 277 2.36 31.05 2.45
CA GLY A 277 3.01 31.28 3.73
C GLY A 277 2.16 30.92 4.96
N THR A 278 0.91 30.47 4.77
CA THR A 278 0.02 30.03 5.86
C THR A 278 0.64 28.83 6.59
N ALA A 279 0.85 28.96 7.90
CA ALA A 279 1.43 27.91 8.72
C ALA A 279 0.34 26.94 9.21
N VAL A 280 0.53 25.64 8.95
CA VAL A 280 -0.33 24.57 9.47
C VAL A 280 0.32 23.77 10.61
N VAL A 281 1.63 23.86 10.77
CA VAL A 281 2.39 23.27 11.87
C VAL A 281 3.65 24.10 12.11
N SER A 282 4.17 24.14 13.34
CA SER A 282 5.43 24.83 13.59
C SER A 282 6.65 24.10 12.98
N PRO A 283 7.78 24.79 12.77
CA PRO A 283 9.01 24.12 12.35
C PRO A 283 9.45 23.00 13.30
N ALA A 284 9.23 23.17 14.61
CA ALA A 284 9.56 22.16 15.62
C ALA A 284 8.62 20.95 15.55
N GLY A 285 7.32 21.17 15.34
CA GLY A 285 6.34 20.12 15.12
C GLY A 285 6.63 19.31 13.85
N LEU A 286 7.02 19.99 12.76
CA LEU A 286 7.43 19.33 11.52
C LEU A 286 8.69 18.48 11.71
N ALA A 287 9.72 19.03 12.37
CA ALA A 287 10.93 18.28 12.70
C ALA A 287 10.62 17.03 13.55
N MET A 288 9.63 17.11 14.45
CA MET A 288 9.16 15.96 15.23
C MET A 288 8.44 14.92 14.35
N LEU A 289 7.63 15.35 13.38
CA LEU A 289 6.92 14.46 12.45
C LEU A 289 7.90 13.64 11.59
N HIS A 290 9.01 14.24 11.17
CA HIS A 290 10.01 13.60 10.31
C HIS A 290 11.13 12.88 11.07
N ARG A 291 11.15 12.94 12.41
CA ARG A 291 12.19 12.26 13.21
C ARG A 291 11.86 10.77 13.38
N PRO A 292 12.73 9.85 12.95
CA PRO A 292 12.49 8.42 13.09
C PRO A 292 12.50 8.02 14.58
N SER A 293 11.64 7.07 14.93
CA SER A 293 11.64 6.48 16.28
C SER A 293 12.90 5.66 16.49
N ALA A 294 13.41 5.63 17.73
CA ALA A 294 14.57 4.82 18.08
C ALA A 294 14.32 3.31 17.91
N VAL A 295 13.06 2.88 18.03
CA VAL A 295 12.65 1.47 17.92
C VAL A 295 12.64 1.01 16.46
N SER A 296 12.13 1.85 15.55
CA SER A 296 12.09 1.52 14.12
C SER A 296 13.43 1.77 13.44
N GLY A 297 14.13 2.85 13.83
CA GLY A 297 15.34 3.32 13.15
C GLY A 297 15.07 4.07 11.84
N SER A 298 13.93 3.84 11.18
CA SER A 298 13.55 4.51 9.93
C SER A 298 12.12 5.05 9.90
N TYR A 299 11.16 4.51 10.65
CA TYR A 299 9.80 5.06 10.68
C TYR A 299 9.66 6.18 11.73
N ALA A 300 9.21 7.35 11.27
CA ALA A 300 8.87 8.53 12.03
C ALA A 300 7.34 8.58 12.28
N LEU A 301 6.76 9.77 12.47
CA LEU A 301 5.32 9.91 12.72
C LEU A 301 4.55 9.95 11.40
N GLY A 302 4.20 8.78 10.87
CA GLY A 302 3.52 8.67 9.57
C GLY A 302 4.42 8.92 8.35
N TRP A 303 5.74 8.77 8.51
CA TRP A 303 6.76 8.92 7.48
C TRP A 303 7.86 7.87 7.65
N PHE A 304 8.53 7.52 6.56
CA PHE A 304 9.81 6.81 6.56
C PHE A 304 10.95 7.80 6.30
N VAL A 305 12.09 7.55 6.93
CA VAL A 305 13.36 8.23 6.69
C VAL A 305 14.32 7.23 6.11
N GLU A 306 14.69 7.46 4.87
CA GLU A 306 15.43 6.53 4.02
C GLU A 306 16.54 7.27 3.27
N LYS A 307 17.13 6.59 2.30
CA LYS A 307 18.11 7.17 1.38
C LYS A 307 17.72 6.87 -0.05
N THR A 308 18.02 7.80 -0.95
CA THR A 308 17.93 7.58 -2.39
C THR A 308 18.99 6.56 -2.84
N ALA A 309 18.92 6.13 -4.11
CA ALA A 309 19.91 5.22 -4.68
C ALA A 309 21.34 5.80 -4.67
N SER A 310 21.48 7.14 -4.73
CA SER A 310 22.77 7.84 -4.58
C SER A 310 23.24 7.97 -3.13
N GLY A 311 22.40 7.61 -2.15
CA GLY A 311 22.70 7.68 -0.73
C GLY A 311 22.27 8.99 -0.05
N ALA A 312 21.63 9.91 -0.77
CA ALA A 312 21.13 11.17 -0.21
C ALA A 312 19.94 10.92 0.74
N PRO A 313 19.77 11.72 1.81
CA PRO A 313 18.62 11.58 2.71
C PRO A 313 17.29 11.80 1.98
N MET A 314 16.29 10.97 2.29
CA MET A 314 14.94 11.05 1.74
C MET A 314 13.91 10.81 2.84
N ILE A 315 12.84 11.59 2.85
CA ILE A 315 11.69 11.39 3.75
C ILE A 315 10.50 11.02 2.89
N THR A 316 9.88 9.87 3.13
CA THR A 316 8.91 9.29 2.19
C THR A 316 7.72 8.65 2.88
N HIS A 317 6.63 8.44 2.14
CA HIS A 317 5.63 7.45 2.50
C HIS A 317 5.01 6.89 1.21
N SER A 318 4.89 5.56 1.11
CA SER A 318 4.14 4.91 0.02
C SER A 318 2.66 4.74 0.37
N GLY A 319 1.85 4.57 -0.64
CA GLY A 319 0.43 4.32 -0.52
C GLY A 319 0.03 3.17 -1.42
N ASP A 320 -0.52 2.11 -0.83
CA ASP A 320 -0.93 0.93 -1.58
C ASP A 320 -2.39 0.60 -1.30
N LEU A 321 -3.18 0.58 -2.37
CA LEU A 321 -4.51 -0.01 -2.46
C LEU A 321 -4.50 -1.09 -3.55
N PHE A 322 -5.58 -1.85 -3.65
CA PHE A 322 -5.66 -2.95 -4.60
C PHE A 322 -5.90 -2.49 -6.03
N THR A 323 -6.41 -1.28 -6.25
CA THR A 323 -6.61 -0.71 -7.59
C THR A 323 -5.87 0.61 -7.82
N SER A 324 -5.25 1.18 -6.79
CA SER A 324 -4.55 2.47 -6.86
C SER A 324 -3.29 2.46 -6.01
N THR A 325 -2.27 3.22 -6.40
CA THR A 325 -1.02 3.38 -5.64
C THR A 325 -0.63 4.85 -5.60
N ALA A 326 0.13 5.23 -4.58
CA ALA A 326 0.67 6.57 -4.43
C ALA A 326 2.05 6.54 -3.78
N TYR A 327 2.80 7.62 -3.95
CA TYR A 327 4.10 7.79 -3.31
C TYR A 327 4.35 9.28 -3.12
N GLN A 328 4.96 9.62 -1.99
CA GLN A 328 5.50 10.96 -1.75
C GLN A 328 6.94 10.87 -1.25
N ALA A 329 7.76 11.84 -1.62
CA ALA A 329 9.12 11.98 -1.12
C ALA A 329 9.51 13.45 -0.99
N MET A 330 10.21 13.78 0.09
CA MET A 330 10.98 14.99 0.25
C MET A 330 12.46 14.65 0.14
N LEU A 331 13.21 15.48 -0.57
CA LEU A 331 14.66 15.40 -0.75
C LEU A 331 15.31 16.62 -0.08
N PRO A 332 15.60 16.58 1.23
CA PRO A 332 16.05 17.76 1.98
C PRO A 332 17.34 18.39 1.42
N ALA A 333 18.24 17.57 0.87
CA ALA A 333 19.52 18.04 0.34
C ALA A 333 19.38 18.97 -0.88
N SER A 334 18.41 18.69 -1.75
CA SER A 334 18.16 19.45 -2.99
C SER A 334 16.96 20.41 -2.88
N GLY A 335 16.16 20.26 -1.82
CA GLY A 335 14.95 21.04 -1.57
C GLY A 335 13.76 20.60 -2.42
N TYR A 336 13.83 19.45 -3.11
CA TYR A 336 12.74 18.95 -3.94
C TYR A 336 11.72 18.14 -3.15
N GLY A 337 10.46 18.22 -3.58
CA GLY A 337 9.41 17.29 -3.19
C GLY A 337 8.81 16.62 -4.42
N VAL A 338 8.42 15.35 -4.31
CA VAL A 338 7.80 14.55 -5.38
C VAL A 338 6.57 13.86 -4.83
N ALA A 339 5.45 13.91 -5.55
CA ALA A 339 4.29 13.08 -5.30
C ALA A 339 3.81 12.45 -6.61
N VAL A 340 3.43 11.17 -6.54
CA VAL A 340 2.90 10.41 -7.67
C VAL A 340 1.67 9.66 -7.20
N MET A 341 0.58 9.73 -7.95
CA MET A 341 -0.64 8.94 -7.74
C MET A 341 -0.97 8.20 -9.02
N ALA A 342 -1.09 6.88 -8.97
CA ALA A 342 -1.32 6.02 -10.11
C ALA A 342 -2.60 5.19 -9.92
N ASN A 343 -3.42 5.08 -10.96
CA ASN A 343 -4.70 4.33 -10.91
C ASN A 343 -4.53 2.83 -11.17
N THR A 344 -3.47 2.26 -10.59
CA THR A 344 -3.11 0.85 -10.68
C THR A 344 -2.71 0.33 -9.31
N GLY A 345 -3.10 -0.91 -9.02
CA GLY A 345 -2.94 -1.54 -7.72
C GLY A 345 -1.50 -1.91 -7.32
N LEU A 346 -1.37 -2.28 -6.04
CA LEU A 346 -0.12 -2.63 -5.36
C LEU A 346 0.72 -3.73 -6.03
N SER A 347 0.11 -4.60 -6.84
CA SER A 347 0.83 -5.69 -7.52
C SER A 347 1.90 -5.19 -8.49
N HIS A 348 1.79 -3.94 -8.94
CA HIS A 348 2.72 -3.34 -9.90
C HIS A 348 3.56 -2.20 -9.30
N GLY A 349 3.08 -1.55 -8.23
CA GLY A 349 3.85 -0.51 -7.51
C GLY A 349 4.23 0.68 -8.38
N HIS A 350 3.39 1.04 -9.37
CA HIS A 350 3.72 2.03 -10.40
C HIS A 350 4.06 3.42 -9.83
N ALA A 351 3.35 3.86 -8.79
CA ALA A 351 3.61 5.17 -8.19
C ALA A 351 5.03 5.29 -7.63
N SER A 352 5.48 4.31 -6.83
CA SER A 352 6.83 4.30 -6.26
C SER A 352 7.90 4.16 -7.35
N ALA A 353 7.70 3.24 -8.31
CA ALA A 353 8.67 3.02 -9.40
C ALA A 353 8.83 4.25 -10.31
N LEU A 354 7.74 4.98 -10.60
CA LEU A 354 7.83 6.24 -11.33
C LEU A 354 8.46 7.34 -10.47
N ALA A 355 8.12 7.43 -9.18
CA ALA A 355 8.73 8.41 -8.29
C ALA A 355 10.25 8.21 -8.17
N GLU A 356 10.74 6.97 -8.09
CA GLU A 356 12.18 6.67 -8.08
C GLU A 356 12.88 7.15 -9.37
N ARG A 357 12.22 7.04 -10.53
CA ARG A 357 12.74 7.59 -11.80
C ARG A 357 12.78 9.12 -11.80
N LEU A 358 11.76 9.76 -11.24
CA LEU A 358 11.74 11.22 -11.08
C LEU A 358 12.81 11.70 -10.09
N VAL A 359 13.04 10.94 -9.01
CA VAL A 359 14.16 11.20 -8.08
C VAL A 359 15.50 11.02 -8.77
N ALA A 360 15.68 9.97 -9.60
CA ALA A 360 16.90 9.79 -10.38
C ALA A 360 17.14 10.96 -11.35
N LEU A 361 16.08 11.46 -12.01
CA LEU A 361 16.13 12.67 -12.83
C LEU A 361 16.56 13.90 -12.00
N ILE A 362 16.00 14.07 -10.79
CA ILE A 362 16.38 15.16 -9.86
C ILE A 362 17.86 15.10 -9.50
N GLU A 363 18.38 13.90 -9.24
CA GLU A 363 19.78 13.70 -8.83
C GLU A 363 20.76 13.61 -10.01
N GLY A 364 20.28 13.64 -11.25
CA GLY A 364 21.12 13.45 -12.44
C GLY A 364 21.74 12.05 -12.53
N THR A 365 21.08 11.04 -11.96
CA THR A 365 21.53 9.64 -11.96
C THR A 365 20.77 8.80 -12.99
N PRO A 366 21.33 7.67 -13.45
CA PRO A 366 20.62 6.78 -14.38
C PRO A 366 19.29 6.31 -13.78
N PRO A 367 18.18 6.38 -14.55
CA PRO A 367 16.88 5.95 -14.04
C PRO A 367 16.90 4.44 -13.76
N PRO A 368 16.27 3.98 -12.67
CA PRO A 368 16.07 2.55 -12.46
C PRO A 368 15.26 1.95 -13.61
N PRO A 369 15.37 0.63 -13.89
CA PRO A 369 14.56 -0.04 -14.88
C PRO A 369 13.07 0.24 -14.66
N ALA A 370 12.30 0.43 -15.74
CA ALA A 370 10.85 0.40 -15.63
C ALA A 370 10.47 -0.95 -15.01
N GLY A 371 9.60 -0.95 -14.00
CA GLY A 371 9.30 -2.13 -13.19
C GLY A 371 8.98 -3.38 -14.02
N MET A 372 9.09 -4.55 -13.41
CA MET A 372 8.90 -5.82 -14.11
C MET A 372 7.47 -5.94 -14.65
N SER A 373 7.33 -6.04 -15.96
CA SER A 373 6.05 -6.40 -16.58
C SER A 373 5.67 -7.83 -16.17
N LEU A 374 4.53 -7.98 -15.50
CA LEU A 374 4.04 -9.29 -15.07
C LEU A 374 3.38 -10.09 -16.21
N VAL A 375 3.40 -9.58 -17.45
CA VAL A 375 2.78 -10.22 -18.63
C VAL A 375 3.24 -11.68 -18.80
N VAL A 376 4.54 -11.93 -18.70
CA VAL A 376 5.09 -13.29 -18.87
C VAL A 376 4.62 -14.21 -17.75
N VAL A 377 4.61 -13.70 -16.50
CA VAL A 377 4.13 -14.46 -15.33
C VAL A 377 2.65 -14.80 -15.50
N ASP A 378 1.83 -13.83 -15.88
CA ASP A 378 0.40 -14.01 -16.15
C ASP A 378 0.16 -15.04 -17.25
N ALA A 379 0.89 -14.94 -18.37
CA ALA A 379 0.77 -15.87 -19.48
C ALA A 379 1.12 -17.30 -19.06
N VAL A 380 2.21 -17.48 -18.32
CA VAL A 380 2.62 -18.80 -17.80
C VAL A 380 1.55 -19.36 -16.85
N LEU A 381 1.02 -18.56 -15.93
CA LEU A 381 -0.01 -19.01 -14.99
C LEU A 381 -1.31 -19.42 -15.69
N LEU A 382 -1.72 -18.68 -16.72
CA LEU A 382 -2.90 -19.02 -17.52
C LEU A 382 -2.69 -20.27 -18.38
N LEU A 383 -1.50 -20.45 -18.98
CA LEU A 383 -1.14 -21.68 -19.69
C LEU A 383 -1.14 -22.90 -18.76
N LEU A 384 -0.60 -22.74 -17.54
CA LEU A 384 -0.68 -23.78 -16.51
C LEU A 384 -2.12 -24.09 -16.11
N ALA A 385 -3.01 -23.08 -16.08
CA ALA A 385 -4.43 -23.30 -15.78
C ALA A 385 -5.09 -24.16 -16.87
N VAL A 386 -4.86 -23.84 -18.14
CA VAL A 386 -5.34 -24.65 -19.29
C VAL A 386 -4.79 -26.07 -19.25
N ALA A 387 -3.48 -26.24 -19.02
CA ALA A 387 -2.86 -27.55 -18.90
C ALA A 387 -3.46 -28.36 -17.74
N THR A 388 -3.72 -27.70 -16.60
CA THR A 388 -4.35 -28.32 -15.42
C THR A 388 -5.77 -28.79 -15.72
N ALA A 389 -6.57 -27.98 -16.43
CA ALA A 389 -7.91 -28.37 -16.86
C ALA A 389 -7.87 -29.60 -17.80
N GLY A 390 -6.93 -29.62 -18.76
CA GLY A 390 -6.72 -30.77 -19.65
C GLY A 390 -6.33 -32.05 -18.91
N LEU A 391 -5.42 -31.95 -17.94
CA LEU A 391 -5.02 -33.07 -17.08
C LEU A 391 -6.18 -33.57 -16.21
N ALA A 392 -7.00 -32.67 -15.67
CA ALA A 392 -8.20 -33.03 -14.92
C ALA A 392 -9.20 -33.79 -15.80
N GLY A 393 -9.48 -33.29 -17.02
CA GLY A 393 -10.34 -33.98 -17.98
C GLY A 393 -9.85 -35.40 -18.31
N ARG A 394 -8.55 -35.56 -18.59
CA ARG A 394 -7.91 -36.87 -18.76
C ARG A 394 -8.03 -37.74 -17.51
N GLY A 395 -7.90 -37.16 -16.32
CA GLY A 395 -8.08 -37.83 -15.04
C GLY A 395 -9.48 -38.40 -14.85
N VAL A 396 -10.52 -37.63 -15.21
CA VAL A 396 -11.92 -38.06 -15.18
C VAL A 396 -12.14 -39.23 -16.15
N LEU A 397 -11.70 -39.09 -17.41
CA LEU A 397 -11.84 -40.15 -18.43
C LEU A 397 -11.16 -41.45 -17.99
N ARG A 398 -10.01 -41.36 -17.33
CA ARG A 398 -9.27 -42.52 -16.81
C ARG A 398 -9.78 -43.06 -15.47
N SER A 399 -10.80 -42.45 -14.86
CA SER A 399 -11.29 -42.87 -13.55
C SER A 399 -11.85 -44.29 -13.54
N ARG A 400 -12.43 -44.77 -14.66
CA ARG A 400 -12.88 -46.17 -14.79
C ARG A 400 -11.72 -47.15 -14.73
N HIS A 401 -10.70 -46.93 -15.56
CA HIS A 401 -9.50 -47.76 -15.58
C HIS A 401 -8.72 -47.66 -14.26
N TRP A 402 -8.75 -46.49 -13.62
CA TRP A 402 -8.17 -46.33 -12.29
C TRP A 402 -8.97 -47.08 -11.21
N ALA A 403 -10.29 -47.20 -11.27
CA ALA A 403 -11.03 -47.97 -10.27
C ALA A 403 -10.94 -49.49 -10.50
N ALA A 404 -10.67 -49.94 -11.73
CA ALA A 404 -10.66 -51.36 -12.09
C ALA A 404 -9.72 -52.19 -11.19
N GLY A 405 -10.28 -53.22 -10.55
CA GLY A 405 -9.56 -54.13 -9.67
C GLY A 405 -9.09 -53.52 -8.34
N ARG A 406 -9.49 -52.29 -8.00
CA ARG A 406 -9.14 -51.64 -6.74
C ARG A 406 -10.31 -51.70 -5.75
N ALA A 407 -10.08 -52.34 -4.61
CA ALA A 407 -11.02 -52.28 -3.48
C ALA A 407 -10.91 -50.95 -2.71
N VAL A 408 -12.00 -50.55 -2.05
CA VAL A 408 -12.02 -49.45 -1.09
C VAL A 408 -11.25 -49.85 0.16
N ARG A 409 -9.94 -49.60 0.15
CA ARG A 409 -9.00 -49.84 1.25
C ARG A 409 -8.26 -48.56 1.60
N ALA A 410 -7.70 -48.48 2.81
CA ALA A 410 -6.93 -47.32 3.27
C ALA A 410 -5.88 -46.87 2.25
N TRP A 411 -5.08 -47.78 1.70
CA TRP A 411 -4.06 -47.48 0.69
C TRP A 411 -4.62 -46.89 -0.61
N THR A 412 -5.83 -47.28 -1.02
CA THR A 412 -6.50 -46.72 -2.20
C THR A 412 -6.95 -45.28 -1.94
N LEU A 413 -7.47 -45.01 -0.73
CA LEU A 413 -7.89 -43.68 -0.30
C LEU A 413 -6.70 -42.74 -0.12
N LEU A 414 -5.57 -43.23 0.40
CA LEU A 414 -4.34 -42.43 0.52
C LEU A 414 -3.85 -41.89 -0.83
N ARG A 415 -4.06 -42.62 -1.93
CA ARG A 415 -3.72 -42.17 -3.30
C ARG A 415 -4.60 -41.02 -3.80
N LEU A 416 -5.70 -40.72 -3.12
CA LEU A 416 -6.59 -39.61 -3.44
C LEU A 416 -6.22 -38.34 -2.66
N LEU A 417 -5.45 -38.45 -1.57
CA LEU A 417 -5.06 -37.30 -0.74
C LEU A 417 -4.40 -36.15 -1.53
N PRO A 418 -3.52 -36.38 -2.52
CA PRO A 418 -2.95 -35.27 -3.28
C PRO A 418 -3.99 -34.41 -4.03
N LEU A 419 -5.16 -34.96 -4.36
CA LEU A 419 -6.26 -34.20 -4.98
C LEU A 419 -6.92 -33.21 -4.01
N LEU A 420 -6.65 -33.33 -2.71
CA LEU A 420 -7.12 -32.38 -1.68
C LEU A 420 -6.19 -31.17 -1.54
N ALA A 421 -4.96 -31.21 -2.09
CA ALA A 421 -4.01 -30.12 -1.90
C ALA A 421 -4.49 -28.78 -2.50
N PRO A 422 -4.99 -28.70 -3.75
CA PRO A 422 -5.52 -27.45 -4.30
C PRO A 422 -6.71 -26.84 -3.52
N PRO A 423 -7.78 -27.58 -3.14
CA PRO A 423 -8.86 -27.00 -2.34
C PRO A 423 -8.38 -26.54 -0.96
N LEU A 424 -7.49 -27.29 -0.31
CA LEU A 424 -6.90 -26.87 0.96
C LEU A 424 -6.13 -25.57 0.79
N LEU A 425 -5.28 -25.48 -0.24
CA LEU A 425 -4.54 -24.25 -0.54
C LEU A 425 -5.48 -23.08 -0.88
N LEU A 426 -6.52 -23.28 -1.69
CA LEU A 426 -7.48 -22.23 -2.05
C LEU A 426 -8.17 -21.65 -0.82
N THR A 427 -8.56 -22.48 0.14
CA THR A 427 -9.20 -22.01 1.38
C THR A 427 -8.22 -21.34 2.34
N SER A 428 -6.95 -21.72 2.32
CA SER A 428 -5.92 -21.18 3.21
C SER A 428 -5.00 -20.13 2.57
N ILE A 429 -5.16 -19.79 1.29
CA ILE A 429 -4.16 -19.02 0.53
C ILE A 429 -3.88 -17.66 1.17
N HIS A 430 -4.91 -16.99 1.68
CA HIS A 430 -4.79 -15.71 2.37
C HIS A 430 -3.86 -15.76 3.59
N ARG A 431 -3.81 -16.89 4.30
CA ARG A 431 -2.86 -17.10 5.41
C ARG A 431 -1.44 -17.29 4.92
N VAL A 432 -1.26 -17.98 3.79
CA VAL A 432 0.04 -18.15 3.15
C VAL A 432 0.57 -16.80 2.66
N VAL A 433 -0.27 -16.00 1.99
CA VAL A 433 0.07 -14.65 1.57
C VAL A 433 0.39 -13.78 2.79
N GLY A 434 -0.47 -13.76 3.81
CA GLY A 434 -0.19 -13.00 5.03
C GLY A 434 1.14 -13.38 5.69
N TRP A 435 1.47 -14.68 5.75
CA TRP A 435 2.76 -15.16 6.24
C TRP A 435 3.94 -14.67 5.38
N LEU A 436 3.84 -14.73 4.04
CA LEU A 436 4.86 -14.19 3.13
C LEU A 436 5.05 -12.68 3.31
N TYR A 437 3.98 -11.97 3.63
CA TYR A 437 3.99 -10.54 3.97
C TYR A 437 4.27 -10.30 5.46
N ARG A 438 5.06 -11.16 6.12
CA ARG A 438 5.51 -11.00 7.51
C ARG A 438 4.38 -10.86 8.54
N GLY A 439 3.30 -11.61 8.35
CA GLY A 439 2.16 -11.65 9.27
C GLY A 439 1.11 -10.56 9.04
N ARG A 440 1.17 -9.85 7.91
CA ARG A 440 0.13 -8.89 7.51
C ARG A 440 -1.19 -9.60 7.26
N ASP A 441 -2.29 -8.95 7.61
CA ASP A 441 -3.62 -9.46 7.33
C ASP A 441 -3.99 -9.16 5.88
N VAL A 442 -4.45 -10.18 5.17
CA VAL A 442 -4.94 -10.09 3.79
C VAL A 442 -6.24 -10.88 3.76
N ALA A 443 -7.34 -10.22 3.44
CA ALA A 443 -8.62 -10.89 3.29
C ALA A 443 -8.57 -11.85 2.09
N TRP A 444 -9.36 -12.93 2.12
CA TRP A 444 -9.37 -13.90 1.03
C TRP A 444 -9.63 -13.27 -0.33
N ILE A 445 -10.60 -12.34 -0.42
CA ILE A 445 -10.93 -11.64 -1.67
C ILE A 445 -9.77 -10.77 -2.18
N GLN A 446 -8.97 -10.21 -1.27
CA GLN A 446 -7.84 -9.35 -1.61
C GLN A 446 -6.73 -10.13 -2.33
N VAL A 447 -6.56 -11.43 -2.05
CA VAL A 447 -5.59 -12.27 -2.76
C VAL A 447 -5.89 -12.31 -4.27
N ALA A 448 -7.16 -12.29 -4.65
CA ALA A 448 -7.57 -12.24 -6.06
C ALA A 448 -7.22 -10.92 -6.76
N TYR A 449 -7.04 -9.84 -6.01
CA TYR A 449 -6.55 -8.57 -6.55
C TYR A 449 -5.02 -8.54 -6.67
N ILE A 450 -4.29 -9.19 -5.75
CA ILE A 450 -2.82 -9.21 -5.78
C ILE A 450 -2.33 -10.07 -6.97
N TYR A 451 -2.89 -11.28 -7.14
CA TYR A 451 -2.48 -12.21 -8.20
C TYR A 451 -3.70 -12.88 -8.86
N PRO A 452 -4.46 -12.17 -9.73
CA PRO A 452 -5.67 -12.70 -10.34
C PRO A 452 -5.43 -13.96 -11.18
N THR A 453 -4.37 -14.00 -11.98
CA THR A 453 -4.02 -15.15 -12.83
C THR A 453 -3.60 -16.38 -12.01
N PHE A 454 -2.93 -16.18 -10.89
CA PHE A 454 -2.64 -17.26 -9.93
C PHE A 454 -3.93 -17.82 -9.32
N MET A 455 -4.89 -16.97 -8.97
CA MET A 455 -6.19 -17.42 -8.47
C MET A 455 -6.98 -18.18 -9.52
N VAL A 456 -6.92 -17.79 -10.80
CA VAL A 456 -7.51 -18.57 -11.91
C VAL A 456 -6.91 -19.98 -11.98
N LEU A 457 -5.58 -20.10 -11.91
CA LEU A 457 -4.90 -21.39 -11.85
C LEU A 457 -5.35 -22.21 -10.64
N LEU A 458 -5.39 -21.61 -9.45
CA LEU A 458 -5.72 -22.30 -8.21
C LEU A 458 -7.17 -22.78 -8.16
N VAL A 459 -8.12 -21.96 -8.65
CA VAL A 459 -9.53 -22.34 -8.79
C VAL A 459 -9.67 -23.46 -9.82
N THR A 460 -9.00 -23.36 -10.96
CA THR A 460 -9.01 -24.41 -11.99
C THR A 460 -8.46 -25.74 -11.45
N ALA A 461 -7.34 -25.70 -10.73
CA ALA A 461 -6.76 -26.87 -10.08
C ALA A 461 -7.71 -27.47 -9.03
N THR A 462 -8.39 -26.62 -8.25
CA THR A 462 -9.35 -27.04 -7.24
C THR A 462 -10.55 -27.77 -7.84
N LEU A 463 -11.21 -27.15 -8.84
CA LEU A 463 -12.34 -27.75 -9.53
C LEU A 463 -11.94 -29.03 -10.27
N GLY A 464 -10.78 -29.02 -10.93
CA GLY A 464 -10.25 -30.19 -11.62
C GLY A 464 -9.98 -31.36 -10.69
N CYS A 465 -9.28 -31.12 -9.57
CA CYS A 465 -8.96 -32.16 -8.60
C CYS A 465 -10.21 -32.68 -7.88
N ALA A 466 -11.14 -31.81 -7.51
CA ALA A 466 -12.42 -32.20 -6.92
C ALA A 466 -13.24 -33.08 -7.88
N THR A 467 -13.29 -32.72 -9.17
CA THR A 467 -14.01 -33.51 -10.18
C THR A 467 -13.37 -34.89 -10.38
N VAL A 468 -12.03 -34.97 -10.46
CA VAL A 468 -11.31 -36.26 -10.55
C VAL A 468 -11.54 -37.09 -9.29
N LEU A 469 -11.53 -36.48 -8.10
CA LEU A 469 -11.77 -37.15 -6.84
C LEU A 469 -13.17 -37.79 -6.81
N VAL A 470 -14.21 -37.00 -7.11
CA VAL A 470 -15.59 -37.48 -7.17
C VAL A 470 -15.74 -38.59 -8.21
N ALA A 471 -15.18 -38.41 -9.42
CA ALA A 471 -15.23 -39.42 -10.46
C ALA A 471 -14.59 -40.74 -10.02
N ARG A 472 -13.43 -40.69 -9.33
CA ARG A 472 -12.75 -41.87 -8.80
C ARG A 472 -13.54 -42.54 -7.67
N LEU A 473 -14.10 -41.78 -6.74
CA LEU A 473 -14.91 -42.31 -5.64
C LEU A 473 -16.19 -42.99 -6.16
N VAL A 474 -16.90 -42.37 -7.10
CA VAL A 474 -18.09 -42.96 -7.74
C VAL A 474 -17.75 -44.26 -8.46
N ARG A 475 -16.58 -44.35 -9.12
CA ARG A 475 -16.16 -45.58 -9.81
C ARG A 475 -15.69 -46.67 -8.85
N LEU A 476 -15.02 -46.32 -7.76
CA LEU A 476 -14.65 -47.26 -6.69
C LEU A 476 -15.86 -47.79 -5.91
N GLY A 477 -16.92 -47.01 -5.76
CA GLY A 477 -18.13 -47.46 -5.06
C GLY A 477 -19.02 -48.38 -5.91
N ARG A 478 -18.75 -48.49 -7.22
CA ARG A 478 -19.52 -49.31 -8.17
C ARG A 478 -18.85 -50.63 -8.55
N GLY A 479 -17.58 -50.82 -8.22
CA GLY A 479 -16.80 -52.03 -8.52
C GLY A 479 -16.24 -52.61 -7.24
#